data_AF-A0A2N2XK34-F1
#
_entry.id   AF-A0A2N2XK34-F1
#
_cell.length_a   1.000
_cell.length_b   1.000
_cell.length_c   1.000
_cell.angle_alpha   90.00
_cell.angle_beta   90.00
_cell.angle_gamma   90.00
#
_symmetry.space_group_name_H-M   'P 1'
#
loop_
_entity.id
_entity.type
_entity.pdbx_description
1 polymer ?
#
loop_
_entity_poly.entity_id
_entity_poly.type
_entity_poly.pdbx_seq_one_letter_code
_entity_poly.pdbx_strand_id
1 'polypeptide(L)'
;MHPTNHPANRKLLRYLCLLLLLFQVTEGNAQGEWNNWYFGEYVGLNFQSNPPAVLLDAGLGGEGGMAVVSDSSGQLLFYSNGYSIYNRNHALMLNGGNLLTYHGLFLHTVYAAPFIEDSNKYYVFTVPSNPYTGVFGLHYSVVDMRLDNGLGGVVAGQKNIPVAGGNIVRFVIFGIRHENKKDFWLLTQEHLSTNVNRYLAFLVDKNGIHPPVISNSSVSVALASGSSLFAIKQSGTKLIGQYGAQILENCSFNAATGVVTPLFTFSFPEPAATEFSMCFSWSGNKLYLSQRASGYQPIEYYLYQFDALLTDSAAFAESLVQVSKCNYYGVLALGKDSKIYLTERNDDLFTFHNDSISIIHNPELPGKFCNFEESAISLQGRQCRDGLPHFLQRYFAYINHTGYCQGMPVTFEPNTWPP
;
A
#
# COMPACT_ATOMS: atom_id res chain seq x y z
N MET A 1 -59.72 -31.37 -0.33
CA MET A 1 -58.70 -30.57 0.40
C MET A 1 -57.34 -30.95 -0.16
N HIS A 2 -56.65 -30.01 -0.81
CA HIS A 2 -55.36 -30.27 -1.45
C HIS A 2 -54.28 -30.64 -0.40
N PRO A 3 -53.39 -31.63 -0.63
CA PRO A 3 -52.41 -32.11 0.36
C PRO A 3 -51.35 -31.07 0.77
N THR A 4 -51.35 -29.90 0.16
CA THR A 4 -50.33 -28.85 0.33
C THR A 4 -50.57 -27.94 1.53
N ASN A 5 -51.74 -28.02 2.20
CA ASN A 5 -52.09 -27.13 3.32
C ASN A 5 -51.92 -27.74 4.72
N HIS A 6 -51.24 -28.88 4.84
CA HIS A 6 -50.95 -29.44 6.17
C HIS A 6 -49.85 -28.60 6.87
N PRO A 7 -50.05 -28.15 8.13
CA PRO A 7 -49.13 -27.26 8.84
C PRO A 7 -47.70 -27.83 8.99
N ALA A 8 -47.56 -29.16 8.97
CA ALA A 8 -46.26 -29.84 8.96
C ALA A 8 -45.43 -29.54 7.68
N ASN A 9 -46.08 -29.44 6.52
CA ASN A 9 -45.41 -29.18 5.24
C ASN A 9 -44.89 -27.74 5.13
N ARG A 10 -45.56 -26.78 5.78
CA ARG A 10 -45.09 -25.39 5.88
C ARG A 10 -43.87 -25.25 6.78
N LYS A 11 -43.80 -26.04 7.86
CA LYS A 11 -42.61 -26.10 8.71
C LYS A 11 -41.43 -26.73 7.97
N LEU A 12 -41.66 -27.85 7.28
CA LEU A 12 -40.63 -28.52 6.48
C LEU A 12 -40.08 -27.62 5.36
N LEU A 13 -40.94 -26.90 4.64
CA LEU A 13 -40.52 -25.94 3.60
C LEU A 13 -39.71 -24.78 4.18
N ARG A 14 -40.07 -24.27 5.37
CA ARG A 14 -39.28 -23.24 6.08
C ARG A 14 -37.90 -23.75 6.51
N TYR A 15 -37.82 -24.97 7.04
CA TYR A 15 -36.54 -25.60 7.38
C TYR A 15 -35.68 -25.84 6.14
N LEU A 16 -36.30 -26.27 5.02
CA LEU A 16 -35.61 -26.48 3.75
C LEU A 16 -35.06 -25.16 3.18
N CYS A 17 -35.83 -24.07 3.22
CA CYS A 17 -35.37 -22.73 2.82
C CYS A 17 -34.24 -22.20 3.73
N LEU A 18 -34.31 -22.44 5.05
CA LEU A 18 -33.24 -22.09 5.99
C LEU A 18 -31.96 -22.91 5.74
N LEU A 19 -32.09 -24.21 5.43
CA LEU A 19 -30.95 -25.05 5.09
C LEU A 19 -30.31 -24.61 3.76
N LEU A 20 -31.12 -24.24 2.76
CA LEU A 20 -30.65 -23.68 1.48
C LEU A 20 -29.96 -22.33 1.65
N LEU A 21 -30.41 -21.48 2.59
CA LEU A 21 -29.73 -20.23 2.95
C LEU A 21 -28.41 -20.47 3.71
N LEU A 22 -28.34 -21.49 4.57
CA LEU A 22 -27.12 -21.87 5.30
C LEU A 22 -26.06 -22.51 4.39
N PHE A 23 -26.48 -23.22 3.33
CA PHE A 23 -25.57 -23.76 2.30
C PHE A 23 -25.11 -22.71 1.27
N GLN A 24 -25.67 -21.50 1.27
CA GLN A 24 -25.21 -20.38 0.42
C GLN A 24 -24.11 -19.52 1.10
N VAL A 25 -23.73 -19.81 2.35
CA VAL A 25 -22.68 -19.08 3.09
C VAL A 25 -21.29 -19.71 2.92
N THR A 26 -21.10 -20.56 1.91
CA THR A 26 -19.76 -21.06 1.56
C THR A 26 -19.06 -20.05 0.64
N GLU A 27 -18.03 -19.39 1.19
CA GLU A 27 -17.00 -18.64 0.47
C GLU A 27 -17.43 -17.40 -0.30
N GLY A 28 -18.11 -16.48 0.39
CA GLY A 28 -18.01 -15.06 0.05
C GLY A 28 -16.63 -14.51 0.42
N ASN A 29 -15.56 -14.97 -0.22
CA ASN A 29 -14.21 -14.39 -0.08
C ASN A 29 -14.14 -13.07 -0.84
N ALA A 30 -15.05 -12.13 -0.55
CA ALA A 30 -15.09 -10.81 -1.18
C ALA A 30 -14.08 -9.86 -0.51
N GLN A 31 -12.82 -10.27 -0.37
CA GLN A 31 -11.77 -9.43 0.20
C GLN A 31 -10.35 -9.74 -0.30
N GLY A 32 -10.24 -10.29 -1.50
CA GLY A 32 -8.96 -10.77 -2.04
C GLY A 32 -8.12 -9.72 -2.76
N GLU A 33 -8.49 -8.44 -2.80
CA GLU A 33 -7.79 -7.44 -3.60
C GLU A 33 -6.30 -7.27 -3.25
N TRP A 34 -5.92 -7.61 -2.01
CA TRP A 34 -4.54 -7.57 -1.48
C TRP A 34 -3.87 -8.96 -1.49
N ASN A 35 -4.49 -9.97 -2.09
CA ASN A 35 -3.99 -11.36 -2.06
C ASN A 35 -2.71 -11.56 -2.85
N ASN A 36 -2.52 -10.82 -3.95
CA ASN A 36 -1.35 -11.00 -4.80
C ASN A 36 -0.43 -9.81 -4.66
N TRP A 37 0.82 -10.09 -4.35
CA TRP A 37 1.91 -9.14 -4.40
C TRP A 37 2.86 -9.59 -5.49
N TYR A 38 3.25 -8.67 -6.35
CA TYR A 38 4.30 -8.86 -7.34
C TYR A 38 5.30 -7.74 -7.12
N PHE A 39 6.58 -8.10 -7.07
CA PHE A 39 7.70 -7.21 -6.74
C PHE A 39 9.00 -7.82 -7.27
N GLY A 40 10.11 -7.10 -7.12
CA GLY A 40 11.44 -7.65 -7.38
C GLY A 40 11.64 -8.18 -8.79
N GLU A 41 12.47 -9.21 -8.93
CA GLU A 41 12.78 -9.84 -10.21
C GLU A 41 12.08 -11.19 -10.36
N TYR A 42 10.96 -11.17 -11.09
CA TYR A 42 10.20 -12.38 -11.44
C TYR A 42 9.65 -13.12 -10.21
N VAL A 43 9.18 -12.38 -9.20
CA VAL A 43 8.69 -12.95 -7.93
C VAL A 43 7.41 -12.27 -7.42
N GLY A 44 6.69 -13.00 -6.58
CA GLY A 44 5.54 -12.49 -5.85
C GLY A 44 5.21 -13.30 -4.62
N LEU A 45 4.20 -12.83 -3.87
CA LEU A 45 3.61 -13.54 -2.74
C LEU A 45 2.09 -13.61 -2.92
N ASN A 46 1.52 -14.77 -2.62
CA ASN A 46 0.08 -14.98 -2.58
C ASN A 46 -0.38 -15.26 -1.15
N PHE A 47 -1.28 -14.43 -0.64
CA PHE A 47 -1.75 -14.46 0.75
C PHE A 47 -3.02 -15.33 0.94
N GLN A 48 -3.39 -16.19 -0.01
CA GLN A 48 -4.47 -17.17 0.19
C GLN A 48 -4.04 -18.29 1.14
N SER A 49 -2.72 -18.50 1.32
CA SER A 49 -2.14 -19.38 2.33
C SER A 49 -1.48 -18.60 3.47
N ASN A 50 -1.22 -19.28 4.60
CA ASN A 50 -0.41 -18.76 5.71
C ASN A 50 0.65 -19.82 6.10
N PRO A 51 1.96 -19.55 5.93
CA PRO A 51 2.53 -18.31 5.37
C PRO A 51 2.14 -18.10 3.89
N PRO A 52 2.29 -16.87 3.35
CA PRO A 52 2.02 -16.60 1.94
C PRO A 52 2.84 -17.50 1.03
N ALA A 53 2.21 -18.01 -0.04
CA ALA A 53 2.88 -18.82 -1.04
C ALA A 53 3.75 -17.95 -1.95
N VAL A 54 4.95 -18.43 -2.30
CA VAL A 54 5.85 -17.74 -3.22
C VAL A 54 5.42 -17.99 -4.66
N LEU A 55 5.31 -16.92 -5.44
CA LEU A 55 5.02 -16.93 -6.86
C LEU A 55 6.31 -16.70 -7.65
N LEU A 56 6.59 -17.54 -8.65
CA LEU A 56 7.83 -17.50 -9.45
C LEU A 56 7.55 -17.29 -10.95
N ASP A 57 6.30 -16.98 -11.28
CA ASP A 57 5.74 -16.86 -12.62
C ASP A 57 5.57 -15.41 -13.08
N ALA A 58 5.92 -14.45 -12.23
CA ALA A 58 5.84 -13.04 -12.56
C ALA A 58 6.65 -12.75 -13.82
N GLY A 59 6.11 -11.91 -14.70
CA GLY A 59 6.84 -11.31 -15.82
C GLY A 59 7.99 -10.40 -15.35
N LEU A 60 8.53 -9.59 -16.26
CA LEU A 60 9.59 -8.64 -15.89
C LEU A 60 9.10 -7.72 -14.77
N GLY A 61 9.71 -7.86 -13.60
CA GLY A 61 9.34 -7.10 -12.42
C GLY A 61 9.92 -5.68 -12.42
N GLY A 62 10.07 -5.11 -11.23
CA GLY A 62 10.58 -3.76 -11.01
C GLY A 62 11.70 -3.77 -9.98
N GLU A 63 12.65 -2.85 -10.14
CA GLU A 63 13.67 -2.60 -9.12
C GLU A 63 13.12 -1.79 -7.93
N GLY A 64 11.96 -1.15 -8.08
CA GLY A 64 11.25 -0.41 -7.04
C GLY A 64 9.81 -0.89 -6.88
N GLY A 65 8.94 -0.05 -6.33
CA GLY A 65 7.54 -0.41 -6.06
C GLY A 65 6.76 -0.76 -7.31
N MET A 66 5.79 -1.65 -7.15
CA MET A 66 4.92 -2.13 -8.20
C MET A 66 3.46 -1.82 -7.87
N ALA A 67 2.66 -1.54 -8.89
CA ALA A 67 1.21 -1.49 -8.74
C ALA A 67 0.64 -2.88 -9.02
N VAL A 68 -0.18 -3.41 -8.13
CA VAL A 68 -0.78 -4.74 -8.28
C VAL A 68 -2.27 -4.63 -8.03
N VAL A 69 -3.07 -5.22 -8.91
CA VAL A 69 -4.52 -5.18 -8.83
C VAL A 69 -5.08 -6.59 -8.92
N SER A 70 -5.83 -6.98 -7.89
CA SER A 70 -6.63 -8.19 -7.87
C SER A 70 -8.11 -7.83 -7.72
N ASP A 71 -8.99 -8.72 -8.14
CA ASP A 71 -10.42 -8.56 -7.89
C ASP A 71 -10.81 -8.89 -6.45
N SER A 72 -12.09 -8.72 -6.12
CA SER A 72 -12.62 -9.01 -4.79
C SER A 72 -12.48 -10.48 -4.37
N SER A 73 -12.35 -11.44 -5.29
CA SER A 73 -12.07 -12.84 -4.97
C SER A 73 -10.56 -13.12 -4.79
N GLY A 74 -9.73 -12.15 -5.15
CA GLY A 74 -8.28 -12.21 -5.07
C GLY A 74 -7.63 -12.89 -6.27
N GLN A 75 -8.33 -12.92 -7.40
CA GLN A 75 -7.71 -13.27 -8.65
C GLN A 75 -6.95 -12.06 -9.18
N LEU A 76 -5.72 -12.29 -9.63
CA LEU A 76 -4.92 -11.27 -10.28
C LEU A 76 -5.66 -10.72 -11.51
N LEU A 77 -5.71 -9.40 -11.63
CA LEU A 77 -6.19 -8.72 -12.83
C LEU A 77 -5.00 -8.24 -13.68
N PHE A 78 -4.11 -7.47 -13.07
CA PHE A 78 -2.89 -6.98 -13.69
C PHE A 78 -1.89 -6.46 -12.64
N TYR A 79 -0.67 -6.21 -13.08
CA TYR A 79 0.34 -5.47 -12.31
C TYR A 79 1.23 -4.63 -13.23
N SER A 80 1.93 -3.65 -12.66
CA SER A 80 2.79 -2.76 -13.41
C SER A 80 4.04 -2.38 -12.62
N ASN A 81 5.16 -2.35 -13.32
CA ASN A 81 6.42 -1.77 -12.86
C ASN A 81 6.56 -0.28 -13.23
N GLY A 82 5.49 0.35 -13.72
CA GLY A 82 5.45 1.74 -14.16
C GLY A 82 5.93 2.01 -15.59
N TYR A 83 6.61 1.05 -16.25
CA TYR A 83 6.93 1.12 -17.68
C TYR A 83 5.99 0.23 -18.51
N SER A 84 5.70 -0.95 -17.99
CA SER A 84 4.85 -1.96 -18.60
C SER A 84 3.73 -2.37 -17.65
N ILE A 85 2.56 -2.68 -18.20
CA ILE A 85 1.45 -3.34 -17.52
C ILE A 85 1.36 -4.77 -18.03
N TYR A 86 1.37 -5.74 -17.12
CA TYR A 86 1.21 -7.15 -17.40
C TYR A 86 -0.16 -7.61 -16.95
N ASN A 87 -0.85 -8.40 -17.78
CA ASN A 87 -2.14 -8.97 -17.43
C ASN A 87 -1.98 -10.18 -16.49
N ARG A 88 -3.11 -10.78 -16.10
CA ARG A 88 -3.15 -11.96 -15.23
C ARG A 88 -2.42 -13.21 -15.76
N ASN A 89 -2.11 -13.26 -17.05
CA ASN A 89 -1.34 -14.35 -17.66
C ASN A 89 0.16 -14.00 -17.75
N HIS A 90 0.61 -12.97 -17.04
CA HIS A 90 1.98 -12.45 -17.06
C HIS A 90 2.47 -11.97 -18.44
N ALA A 91 1.55 -11.78 -19.39
CA ALA A 91 1.84 -11.23 -20.71
C ALA A 91 1.68 -9.71 -20.71
N LEU A 92 2.42 -9.02 -21.58
CA LEU A 92 2.24 -7.58 -21.79
C LEU A 92 0.78 -7.31 -22.17
N MET A 93 0.11 -6.45 -21.38
CA MET A 93 -1.28 -6.08 -21.59
C MET A 93 -1.45 -5.32 -22.92
N LEU A 94 -2.63 -5.41 -23.54
CA LEU A 94 -2.97 -4.62 -24.72
C LEU A 94 -2.72 -3.12 -24.47
N ASN A 95 -1.88 -2.51 -25.30
CA ASN A 95 -1.41 -1.13 -25.14
C ASN A 95 -0.71 -0.84 -23.79
N GLY A 96 -0.23 -1.85 -23.07
CA GLY A 96 0.33 -1.74 -21.72
C GLY A 96 1.80 -1.32 -21.64
N GLY A 97 2.51 -1.17 -22.76
CA GLY A 97 3.92 -0.71 -22.76
C GLY A 97 4.09 0.81 -22.85
N ASN A 98 5.32 1.27 -22.63
CA ASN A 98 5.76 2.68 -22.76
C ASN A 98 5.00 3.64 -21.82
N LEU A 99 4.72 3.21 -20.58
CA LEU A 99 4.30 4.13 -19.51
C LEU A 99 5.51 4.95 -19.02
N LEU A 100 5.21 6.08 -18.36
CA LEU A 100 6.21 7.07 -17.98
C LEU A 100 6.82 6.79 -16.60
N THR A 101 7.49 5.65 -16.44
CA THR A 101 8.45 5.40 -15.36
C THR A 101 9.64 4.65 -15.94
N TYR A 102 10.85 4.92 -15.43
CA TYR A 102 12.05 4.16 -15.78
C TYR A 102 12.41 3.20 -14.66
N HIS A 103 12.96 2.05 -15.03
CA HIS A 103 13.46 1.03 -14.12
C HIS A 103 14.55 1.62 -13.19
N GLY A 104 14.35 1.47 -11.88
CA GLY A 104 15.44 1.54 -10.90
C GLY A 104 15.56 2.83 -10.12
N LEU A 105 15.61 2.69 -8.79
CA LEU A 105 16.03 3.63 -7.74
C LEU A 105 14.95 4.37 -6.92
N PHE A 106 13.65 4.13 -7.09
CA PHE A 106 12.63 4.81 -6.28
C PHE A 106 11.52 3.89 -5.80
N LEU A 107 11.19 4.01 -4.51
CA LEU A 107 10.39 3.01 -3.81
C LEU A 107 8.92 2.98 -4.27
N HIS A 108 8.25 4.11 -4.57
CA HIS A 108 6.79 4.13 -4.83
C HIS A 108 6.35 5.09 -5.96
N THR A 109 6.89 4.92 -7.19
CA THR A 109 6.60 5.79 -8.35
C THR A 109 5.41 5.36 -9.21
N VAL A 110 4.82 4.20 -8.92
CA VAL A 110 3.65 3.66 -9.63
C VAL A 110 2.58 3.27 -8.62
N TYR A 111 1.33 3.59 -8.92
CA TYR A 111 0.19 3.27 -8.08
C TYR A 111 -1.03 2.96 -8.94
N ALA A 112 -1.85 1.98 -8.54
CA ALA A 112 -3.09 1.69 -9.22
C ALA A 112 -4.28 1.78 -8.26
N ALA A 113 -5.38 2.31 -8.74
CA ALA A 113 -6.62 2.44 -7.99
C ALA A 113 -7.84 2.18 -8.90
N PRO A 114 -8.96 1.67 -8.35
CA PRO A 114 -10.20 1.55 -9.11
C PRO A 114 -10.65 2.90 -9.68
N PHE A 115 -11.24 2.86 -10.87
CA PHE A 115 -11.96 4.00 -11.42
C PHE A 115 -13.26 4.22 -10.63
N ILE A 116 -13.65 5.48 -10.46
CA ILE A 116 -14.87 5.80 -9.70
C ILE A 116 -16.10 5.49 -10.56
N GLU A 117 -17.06 4.74 -10.01
CA GLU A 117 -18.31 4.30 -10.67
C GLU A 117 -18.17 3.31 -11.84
N ASP A 118 -16.96 2.83 -12.17
CA ASP A 118 -16.75 1.72 -13.11
C ASP A 118 -15.75 0.71 -12.54
N SER A 119 -16.26 -0.39 -11.96
CA SER A 119 -15.45 -1.42 -11.32
C SER A 119 -14.58 -2.24 -12.27
N ASN A 120 -14.76 -2.10 -13.60
CA ASN A 120 -13.91 -2.76 -14.59
C ASN A 120 -12.77 -1.86 -15.06
N LYS A 121 -12.74 -0.60 -14.63
CA LYS A 121 -11.68 0.34 -14.98
C LYS A 121 -10.79 0.65 -13.79
N TYR A 122 -9.55 0.96 -14.10
CA TYR A 122 -8.53 1.31 -13.13
C TYR A 122 -7.69 2.47 -13.63
N TYR A 123 -7.35 3.39 -12.74
CA TYR A 123 -6.26 4.33 -12.95
C TYR A 123 -4.93 3.63 -12.68
N VAL A 124 -3.94 3.88 -13.54
CA VAL A 124 -2.53 3.56 -13.30
C VAL A 124 -1.77 4.87 -13.31
N PHE A 125 -1.35 5.32 -12.13
CA PHE A 125 -0.58 6.54 -11.92
C PHE A 125 0.91 6.24 -12.01
N THR A 126 1.65 7.14 -12.64
CA THR A 126 3.11 7.06 -12.78
C THR A 126 3.74 8.41 -12.54
N VAL A 127 4.86 8.42 -11.80
CA VAL A 127 5.75 9.58 -11.71
C VAL A 127 7.04 9.27 -12.46
N PRO A 128 7.24 9.85 -13.66
CA PRO A 128 8.48 9.69 -14.39
C PRO A 128 9.62 10.29 -13.59
N SER A 129 10.68 9.51 -13.46
CA SER A 129 11.95 9.93 -12.89
C SER A 129 13.01 10.19 -13.96
N ASN A 130 12.67 10.11 -15.26
CA ASN A 130 13.65 10.04 -16.34
C ASN A 130 14.19 11.44 -16.73
N PRO A 131 15.42 11.80 -16.30
CA PRO A 131 16.00 13.10 -16.62
C PRO A 131 16.33 13.26 -18.11
N TYR A 132 16.45 12.16 -18.86
CA TYR A 132 16.80 12.15 -20.28
C TYR A 132 15.61 12.40 -21.20
N THR A 133 14.39 12.06 -20.77
CA THR A 133 13.16 12.35 -21.54
C THR A 133 12.63 13.76 -21.32
N GLY A 134 13.06 14.43 -20.24
CA GLY A 134 12.54 15.74 -19.85
C GLY A 134 11.07 15.72 -19.39
N VAL A 135 10.47 14.53 -19.23
CA VAL A 135 9.10 14.38 -18.75
C VAL A 135 9.13 14.24 -17.22
N PHE A 136 8.41 15.12 -16.54
CA PHE A 136 8.33 15.17 -15.08
C PHE A 136 6.87 15.28 -14.63
N GLY A 137 6.64 14.95 -13.36
CA GLY A 137 5.34 15.13 -12.72
C GLY A 137 4.39 13.96 -12.87
N LEU A 138 3.25 14.06 -12.20
CA LEU A 138 2.27 12.99 -12.10
C LEU A 138 1.49 12.80 -13.41
N HIS A 139 1.47 11.57 -13.91
CA HIS A 139 0.67 11.15 -15.05
C HIS A 139 -0.25 9.99 -14.66
N TYR A 140 -1.28 9.75 -15.47
CA TYR A 140 -2.13 8.57 -15.34
C TYR A 140 -2.45 7.94 -16.70
N SER A 141 -2.76 6.65 -16.66
CA SER A 141 -3.37 5.90 -17.75
C SER A 141 -4.64 5.21 -17.25
N VAL A 142 -5.57 4.91 -18.15
CA VAL A 142 -6.81 4.18 -17.80
C VAL A 142 -6.76 2.79 -18.40
N VAL A 143 -6.83 1.78 -17.53
CA VAL A 143 -7.00 0.38 -17.90
C VAL A 143 -8.49 0.04 -17.88
N ASP A 144 -8.98 -0.67 -18.89
CA ASP A 144 -10.32 -1.26 -18.92
C ASP A 144 -10.20 -2.78 -19.06
N MET A 145 -10.64 -3.50 -18.04
CA MET A 145 -10.56 -4.96 -17.96
C MET A 145 -11.52 -5.68 -18.92
N ARG A 146 -12.45 -4.96 -19.58
CA ARG A 146 -13.34 -5.53 -20.62
C ARG A 146 -12.62 -5.73 -21.96
N LEU A 147 -11.48 -5.08 -22.15
CA LEU A 147 -10.69 -5.22 -23.37
C LEU A 147 -9.98 -6.59 -23.41
N ASP A 148 -9.53 -6.96 -24.60
CA ASP A 148 -8.72 -8.17 -24.85
C ASP A 148 -9.32 -9.44 -24.21
N ASN A 149 -10.61 -9.67 -24.43
CA ASN A 149 -11.35 -10.83 -23.91
C ASN A 149 -11.25 -11.01 -22.37
N GLY A 150 -11.17 -9.92 -21.60
CA GLY A 150 -11.08 -9.97 -20.15
C GLY A 150 -9.65 -9.90 -19.60
N LEU A 151 -8.63 -9.86 -20.47
CA LEU A 151 -7.22 -9.67 -20.08
C LEU A 151 -6.87 -8.19 -19.86
N GLY A 152 -7.76 -7.29 -20.28
CA GLY A 152 -7.64 -5.86 -20.09
C GLY A 152 -6.74 -5.17 -21.11
N GLY A 153 -6.85 -3.84 -21.13
CA GLY A 153 -6.05 -3.00 -22.03
C GLY A 153 -6.03 -1.56 -21.55
N VAL A 154 -4.95 -0.84 -21.88
CA VAL A 154 -4.96 0.63 -21.76
C VAL A 154 -5.87 1.19 -22.83
N VAL A 155 -6.87 1.97 -22.41
CA VAL A 155 -7.88 2.57 -23.29
C VAL A 155 -7.20 3.49 -24.30
N ALA A 156 -7.55 3.35 -25.58
CA ALA A 156 -6.98 4.17 -26.64
C ALA A 156 -7.17 5.67 -26.36
N GLY A 157 -6.10 6.45 -26.45
CA GLY A 157 -6.10 7.88 -26.12
C GLY A 157 -6.07 8.22 -24.63
N GLN A 158 -6.08 7.22 -23.73
CA GLN A 158 -6.03 7.42 -22.27
C GLN A 158 -4.76 6.83 -21.65
N LYS A 159 -3.62 7.11 -22.28
CA LYS A 159 -2.29 6.72 -21.80
C LYS A 159 -1.46 7.97 -21.50
N ASN A 160 -0.73 7.95 -20.39
CA ASN A 160 0.26 8.97 -20.02
C ASN A 160 -0.34 10.39 -20.02
N ILE A 161 -1.57 10.55 -19.54
CA ILE A 161 -2.23 11.84 -19.43
C ILE A 161 -1.64 12.59 -18.23
N PRO A 162 -1.15 13.83 -18.39
CA PRO A 162 -0.66 14.63 -17.27
C PRO A 162 -1.80 15.01 -16.32
N VAL A 163 -1.54 14.91 -15.01
CA VAL A 163 -2.48 15.38 -13.99
C VAL A 163 -2.34 16.88 -13.80
N ALA A 164 -3.46 17.61 -13.80
CA ALA A 164 -3.47 19.04 -13.54
C ALA A 164 -2.89 19.36 -12.15
N GLY A 165 -1.87 20.22 -12.07
CA GLY A 165 -1.12 20.50 -10.83
C GLY A 165 -0.10 19.42 -10.45
N GLY A 166 0.05 18.37 -11.26
CA GLY A 166 0.97 17.26 -11.04
C GLY A 166 2.40 17.50 -11.53
N ASN A 167 2.68 18.59 -12.25
CA ASN A 167 3.98 18.89 -12.88
C ASN A 167 5.13 19.10 -11.88
N ILE A 168 4.81 19.24 -10.59
CA ILE A 168 5.75 19.47 -9.48
C ILE A 168 5.92 18.23 -8.58
N VAL A 169 5.38 17.08 -8.99
CA VAL A 169 5.43 15.83 -8.22
C VAL A 169 6.70 15.03 -8.55
N ARG A 170 7.33 14.41 -7.54
CA ARG A 170 8.40 13.42 -7.76
C ARG A 170 8.35 12.26 -6.75
N PHE A 171 8.79 11.08 -7.21
CA PHE A 171 9.21 9.91 -6.43
C PHE A 171 8.18 9.08 -5.66
N VAL A 172 7.14 9.67 -5.09
CA VAL A 172 6.24 8.95 -4.17
C VAL A 172 4.78 9.21 -4.47
N ILE A 173 4.00 8.15 -4.58
CA ILE A 173 2.54 8.20 -4.67
C ILE A 173 1.95 7.23 -3.65
N PHE A 174 0.94 7.68 -2.91
CA PHE A 174 0.07 6.82 -2.10
C PHE A 174 -1.39 7.17 -2.32
N GLY A 175 -2.28 6.19 -2.18
CA GLY A 175 -3.72 6.41 -2.13
C GLY A 175 -4.31 6.14 -0.76
N ILE A 176 -5.22 7.00 -0.31
CA ILE A 176 -5.99 6.84 0.93
C ILE A 176 -7.46 7.16 0.65
N ARG A 177 -8.41 6.46 1.27
CA ARG A 177 -9.82 6.71 1.01
C ARG A 177 -10.25 8.08 1.51
N HIS A 178 -11.13 8.72 0.76
CA HIS A 178 -11.87 9.88 1.25
C HIS A 178 -12.80 9.45 2.38
N GLU A 179 -13.15 10.37 3.29
CA GLU A 179 -14.08 10.10 4.41
C GLU A 179 -15.44 9.51 3.95
N ASN A 180 -15.82 9.80 2.71
CA ASN A 180 -17.06 9.29 2.09
C ASN A 180 -16.98 7.81 1.66
N LYS A 181 -15.82 7.16 1.86
CA LYS A 181 -15.55 5.74 1.60
C LYS A 181 -15.68 5.31 0.14
N LYS A 182 -15.91 6.23 -0.79
CA LYS A 182 -16.08 5.99 -2.23
C LYS A 182 -14.92 6.57 -3.03
N ASP A 183 -14.63 7.84 -2.79
CA ASP A 183 -13.55 8.56 -3.46
C ASP A 183 -12.23 8.28 -2.76
N PHE A 184 -11.13 8.79 -3.31
CA PHE A 184 -9.83 8.68 -2.67
C PHE A 184 -8.95 9.90 -2.93
N TRP A 185 -8.00 10.12 -2.04
CA TRP A 185 -6.92 11.08 -2.20
C TRP A 185 -5.69 10.36 -2.72
N LEU A 186 -5.08 10.93 -3.75
CA LEU A 186 -3.73 10.62 -4.16
C LEU A 186 -2.78 11.59 -3.45
N LEU A 187 -1.97 11.08 -2.52
CA LEU A 187 -1.02 11.86 -1.74
C LEU A 187 0.37 11.78 -2.35
N THR A 188 1.09 12.89 -2.29
CA THR A 188 2.49 12.99 -2.73
C THR A 188 3.17 14.23 -2.11
N GLN A 189 4.44 14.41 -2.41
CA GLN A 189 5.24 15.57 -2.02
C GLN A 189 5.68 16.35 -3.26
N GLU A 190 5.74 17.67 -3.12
CA GLU A 190 6.32 18.54 -4.13
C GLU A 190 7.83 18.37 -4.20
N HIS A 191 8.35 18.35 -5.41
CA HIS A 191 9.77 18.46 -5.74
C HIS A 191 9.93 19.66 -6.68
N LEU A 192 11.03 20.42 -6.53
CA LEU A 192 11.36 21.68 -7.23
C LEU A 192 10.90 23.00 -6.56
N SER A 193 10.42 22.97 -5.32
CA SER A 193 10.24 24.22 -4.57
C SER A 193 11.59 24.70 -4.04
N THR A 194 11.97 25.93 -4.38
CA THR A 194 13.17 26.58 -3.81
C THR A 194 12.90 27.23 -2.46
N ASN A 195 11.63 27.31 -2.02
CA ASN A 195 11.22 28.15 -0.90
C ASN A 195 10.50 27.40 0.23
N VAL A 196 9.61 26.44 -0.09
CA VAL A 196 8.80 25.71 0.91
C VAL A 196 8.54 24.27 0.47
N ASN A 197 8.78 23.29 1.35
CA ASN A 197 8.38 21.90 1.13
C ASN A 197 6.85 21.75 1.25
N ARG A 198 6.22 21.02 0.34
CA ARG A 198 4.75 20.88 0.31
C ARG A 198 4.31 19.43 0.18
N TYR A 199 3.19 19.12 0.84
CA TYR A 199 2.37 17.94 0.57
C TYR A 199 1.26 18.32 -0.41
N LEU A 200 0.94 17.38 -1.29
CA LEU A 200 -0.09 17.53 -2.32
C LEU A 200 -1.09 16.39 -2.18
N ALA A 201 -2.37 16.72 -2.13
CA ALA A 201 -3.48 15.76 -2.08
C ALA A 201 -4.44 16.00 -3.25
N PHE A 202 -4.43 15.10 -4.24
CA PHE A 202 -5.33 15.17 -5.39
C PHE A 202 -6.59 14.35 -5.10
N LEU A 203 -7.77 14.98 -5.11
CA LEU A 203 -9.03 14.25 -4.99
C LEU A 203 -9.29 13.49 -6.29
N VAL A 204 -9.66 12.22 -6.19
CA VAL A 204 -10.17 11.42 -7.30
C VAL A 204 -11.60 11.01 -6.98
N ASP A 205 -12.54 11.58 -7.74
CA ASP A 205 -13.97 11.32 -7.62
C ASP A 205 -14.57 10.91 -8.98
N LYS A 206 -15.90 10.84 -9.06
CA LYS A 206 -16.62 10.50 -10.30
C LYS A 206 -16.36 11.47 -11.48
N ASN A 207 -15.91 12.70 -11.19
CA ASN A 207 -15.62 13.71 -12.20
C ASN A 207 -14.15 13.66 -12.65
N GLY A 208 -13.35 12.77 -12.08
CA GLY A 208 -11.95 12.56 -12.42
C GLY A 208 -11.00 13.03 -11.33
N ILE A 209 -9.83 13.50 -11.74
CA ILE A 209 -8.73 13.90 -10.85
C ILE A 209 -8.73 15.42 -10.74
N HIS A 210 -8.91 15.95 -9.53
CA HIS A 210 -8.94 17.39 -9.25
C HIS A 210 -7.55 17.96 -8.99
N PRO A 211 -7.34 19.28 -9.17
CA PRO A 211 -6.14 19.96 -8.70
C PRO A 211 -5.88 19.72 -7.21
N PRO A 212 -4.62 19.74 -6.76
CA PRO A 212 -4.29 19.30 -5.42
C PRO A 212 -4.68 20.33 -4.35
N VAL A 213 -5.10 19.83 -3.20
CA VAL A 213 -5.02 20.58 -1.94
C VAL A 213 -3.55 20.61 -1.52
N ILE A 214 -3.03 21.81 -1.32
CA ILE A 214 -1.60 22.05 -1.03
C ILE A 214 -1.45 22.39 0.45
N SER A 215 -0.58 21.65 1.15
CA SER A 215 -0.26 21.89 2.55
C SER A 215 1.24 22.10 2.73
N ASN A 216 1.64 23.15 3.44
CA ASN A 216 3.06 23.43 3.69
C ASN A 216 3.60 22.52 4.80
N SER A 217 4.79 21.97 4.58
CA SER A 217 5.59 21.34 5.62
C SER A 217 6.24 22.41 6.51
N SER A 218 6.51 22.07 7.76
CA SER A 218 7.34 22.85 8.68
C SER A 218 8.85 22.61 8.47
N VAL A 219 9.23 21.57 7.72
CA VAL A 219 10.63 21.27 7.40
C VAL A 219 11.16 22.24 6.36
N SER A 220 12.27 22.90 6.68
CA SER A 220 12.96 23.84 5.78
C SER A 220 13.50 23.15 4.52
N VAL A 221 13.37 23.81 3.37
CA VAL A 221 13.92 23.32 2.08
C VAL A 221 15.44 23.11 2.14
N ALA A 222 16.15 23.90 2.95
CA ALA A 222 17.60 23.77 3.12
C ALA A 222 18.03 22.42 3.73
N LEU A 223 17.11 21.73 4.42
CA LEU A 223 17.36 20.44 5.08
C LEU A 223 16.83 19.25 4.26
N ALA A 224 16.10 19.51 3.16
CA ALA A 224 15.31 18.52 2.43
C ALA A 224 16.06 17.84 1.26
N SER A 225 17.39 17.83 1.25
CA SER A 225 18.15 17.23 0.15
C SER A 225 17.98 15.70 0.12
N GLY A 226 17.36 15.17 -0.93
CA GLY A 226 17.60 13.80 -1.40
C GLY A 226 16.40 12.85 -1.40
N SER A 227 15.69 12.72 -0.27
CA SER A 227 14.72 11.63 -0.08
C SER A 227 13.33 12.15 0.31
N SER A 228 12.31 11.59 -0.35
CA SER A 228 10.89 11.90 -0.17
C SER A 228 10.11 10.60 -0.09
N LEU A 229 9.69 10.25 1.12
CA LEU A 229 8.89 9.08 1.44
C LEU A 229 7.88 9.48 2.50
N PHE A 230 6.75 8.81 2.56
CA PHE A 230 5.86 8.96 3.70
C PHE A 230 5.10 7.66 3.95
N ALA A 231 4.65 7.50 5.19
CA ALA A 231 3.70 6.47 5.57
C ALA A 231 2.41 7.13 6.00
N ILE A 232 1.28 6.51 5.69
CA ILE A 232 -0.04 6.93 6.15
C ILE A 232 -0.67 5.82 6.97
N LYS A 233 -1.27 6.20 8.10
CA LYS A 233 -2.06 5.28 8.92
C LYS A 233 -3.28 4.84 8.12
N GLN A 234 -3.66 3.56 8.23
CA GLN A 234 -4.82 3.03 7.51
C GLN A 234 -6.09 3.85 7.76
N SER A 235 -6.31 4.43 8.95
CA SER A 235 -7.47 5.29 9.21
C SER A 235 -7.49 6.63 8.45
N GLY A 236 -6.41 7.00 7.76
CA GLY A 236 -6.32 8.28 7.06
C GLY A 236 -6.29 9.50 7.99
N THR A 237 -5.80 9.34 9.23
CA THR A 237 -5.77 10.44 10.22
C THR A 237 -4.37 10.91 10.58
N LYS A 238 -3.34 10.11 10.28
CA LYS A 238 -1.94 10.41 10.59
C LYS A 238 -1.04 10.04 9.42
N LEU A 239 -0.08 10.90 9.14
CA LEU A 239 0.94 10.75 8.12
C LEU A 239 2.31 11.05 8.73
N ILE A 240 3.33 10.29 8.36
CA ILE A 240 4.73 10.63 8.65
C ILE A 240 5.42 10.90 7.32
N GLY A 241 5.90 12.11 7.11
CA GLY A 241 6.65 12.46 5.90
C GLY A 241 8.14 12.62 6.16
N GLN A 242 8.95 12.12 5.25
CA GLN A 242 10.38 12.35 5.19
C GLN A 242 10.67 13.52 4.27
N TYR A 243 11.52 14.43 4.74
CA TYR A 243 12.17 15.44 3.92
C TYR A 243 13.67 15.38 4.17
N GLY A 244 14.43 14.95 3.15
CA GLY A 244 15.88 14.82 3.24
C GLY A 244 16.34 13.62 4.07
N ALA A 245 17.56 13.70 4.59
CA ALA A 245 18.28 12.57 5.16
C ALA A 245 17.90 12.24 6.63
N GLN A 246 17.49 13.23 7.42
CA GLN A 246 17.44 13.09 8.89
C GLN A 246 16.11 13.45 9.54
N ILE A 247 15.24 14.19 8.85
CA ILE A 247 14.05 14.79 9.46
C ILE A 247 12.80 14.07 8.97
N LEU A 248 12.06 13.54 9.94
CA LEU A 248 10.70 13.08 9.77
C LEU A 248 9.74 14.09 10.37
N GLU A 249 8.61 14.27 9.72
CA GLU A 249 7.55 15.16 10.12
C GLU A 249 6.30 14.34 10.43
N ASN A 250 5.82 14.46 11.67
CA ASN A 250 4.56 13.90 12.10
C ASN A 250 3.43 14.86 11.75
N CYS A 251 2.45 14.39 10.99
CA CYS A 251 1.33 15.18 10.50
C CYS A 251 0.00 14.53 10.83
N SER A 252 -1.04 15.34 11.06
CA SER A 252 -2.42 14.88 10.91
C SER A 252 -2.89 15.02 9.46
N PHE A 253 -3.69 14.07 8.99
CA PHE A 253 -4.36 14.16 7.69
C PHE A 253 -5.87 14.22 7.88
N ASN A 254 -6.54 15.12 7.17
CA ASN A 254 -7.99 15.22 7.15
C ASN A 254 -8.53 14.57 5.86
N ALA A 255 -9.07 13.35 5.98
CA ALA A 255 -9.60 12.58 4.84
C ALA A 255 -10.86 13.21 4.19
N ALA A 256 -11.50 14.19 4.83
CA ALA A 256 -12.64 14.93 4.27
C ALA A 256 -12.19 16.10 3.37
N THR A 257 -11.03 16.70 3.67
CA THR A 257 -10.58 17.93 3.00
C THR A 257 -9.27 17.78 2.25
N GLY A 258 -8.52 16.70 2.47
CA GLY A 258 -7.18 16.52 1.89
C GLY A 258 -6.09 17.34 2.56
N VAL A 259 -6.40 18.07 3.64
CA VAL A 259 -5.43 18.93 4.33
C VAL A 259 -4.47 18.09 5.18
N VAL A 260 -3.17 18.33 5.01
CA VAL A 260 -2.10 17.81 5.87
C VAL A 260 -1.69 18.92 6.83
N THR A 261 -1.65 18.65 8.13
CA THR A 261 -1.22 19.62 9.15
C THR A 261 0.01 19.07 9.87
N PRO A 262 1.20 19.68 9.69
CA PRO A 262 2.37 19.36 10.50
C PRO A 262 2.09 19.56 11.99
N LEU A 263 2.48 18.59 12.81
CA LEU A 263 2.34 18.64 14.27
C LEU A 263 3.69 18.88 14.94
N PHE A 264 4.69 18.06 14.59
CA PHE A 264 6.05 18.18 15.08
C PHE A 264 7.02 17.41 14.17
N THR A 265 8.30 17.76 14.25
CA THR A 265 9.38 17.03 13.60
C THR A 265 10.15 16.19 14.61
N PHE A 266 10.75 15.10 14.17
CA PHE A 266 11.68 14.30 14.95
C PHE A 266 12.80 13.78 14.05
N SER A 267 13.96 13.54 14.67
CA SER A 267 15.15 13.03 14.01
C SER A 267 15.68 11.80 14.73
N PHE A 268 16.44 10.97 14.03
CA PHE A 268 17.10 9.83 14.65
C PHE A 268 18.42 10.24 15.29
N PRO A 269 18.79 9.62 16.44
CA PRO A 269 20.15 9.71 16.95
C PRO A 269 21.12 9.14 15.91
N GLU A 270 22.33 9.72 15.85
CA GLU A 270 23.37 9.32 14.91
C GLU A 270 23.62 7.79 14.89
N PRO A 271 23.98 7.21 13.72
CA PRO A 271 24.35 7.90 12.49
C PRO A 271 23.13 8.43 11.73
N ALA A 272 23.28 9.61 11.11
CA ALA A 272 22.34 10.15 10.13
C ALA A 272 21.92 9.06 9.13
N ALA A 273 20.69 9.09 8.62
CA ALA A 273 20.21 8.12 7.62
C ALA A 273 20.26 8.68 6.21
N THR A 274 20.18 7.82 5.20
CA THR A 274 19.91 8.27 3.82
C THR A 274 18.49 7.92 3.36
N GLU A 275 17.92 6.85 3.93
CA GLU A 275 16.64 6.28 3.51
C GLU A 275 15.89 5.71 4.70
N PHE A 276 14.58 6.00 4.75
CA PHE A 276 13.65 5.47 5.73
C PHE A 276 12.44 4.86 5.01
N SER A 277 12.32 3.54 5.05
CA SER A 277 11.02 2.94 4.79
C SER A 277 10.21 3.00 6.08
N MET A 278 8.92 3.29 5.96
CA MET A 278 8.03 3.44 7.10
C MET A 278 6.74 2.65 6.86
N CYS A 279 6.22 1.99 7.90
CA CYS A 279 4.93 1.34 7.85
C CYS A 279 4.25 1.40 9.22
N PHE A 280 2.98 1.78 9.22
CA PHE A 280 2.16 1.67 10.42
C PHE A 280 1.74 0.21 10.64
N SER A 281 1.55 -0.18 11.89
CA SER A 281 0.76 -1.37 12.22
C SER A 281 -0.68 -1.22 11.73
N TRP A 282 -1.44 -2.31 11.70
CA TRP A 282 -2.80 -2.30 11.17
C TRP A 282 -3.72 -1.34 11.91
N SER A 283 -3.63 -1.32 13.25
CA SER A 283 -4.34 -0.35 14.09
C SER A 283 -3.80 1.07 13.92
N GLY A 284 -2.53 1.18 13.50
CA GLY A 284 -1.72 2.39 13.43
C GLY A 284 -1.31 2.95 14.78
N ASN A 285 -1.33 2.12 15.82
CA ASN A 285 -0.81 2.47 17.14
C ASN A 285 0.71 2.31 17.22
N LYS A 286 1.33 1.55 16.30
CA LYS A 286 2.78 1.43 16.17
C LYS A 286 3.23 1.93 14.80
N LEU A 287 4.38 2.60 14.78
CA LEU A 287 5.10 2.96 13.56
C LEU A 287 6.39 2.16 13.53
N TYR A 288 6.63 1.46 12.42
CA TYR A 288 7.89 0.80 12.14
C TYR A 288 8.66 1.57 11.11
N LEU A 289 9.98 1.57 11.28
CA LEU A 289 10.89 2.23 10.38
C LEU A 289 12.14 1.39 10.17
N SER A 290 12.44 1.12 8.89
CA SER A 290 13.69 0.51 8.46
C SER A 290 14.62 1.64 8.05
N GLN A 291 15.75 1.74 8.73
CA GLN A 291 16.76 2.76 8.51
C GLN A 291 17.96 2.16 7.80
N ARG A 292 18.42 2.86 6.77
CA ARG A 292 19.77 2.74 6.22
C ARG A 292 20.63 3.89 6.74
N ALA A 293 21.66 3.59 7.51
CA ALA A 293 22.61 4.58 8.00
C ALA A 293 23.38 5.24 6.83
N SER A 294 23.75 6.49 7.04
CA SER A 294 24.66 7.24 6.17
C SER A 294 26.10 6.81 6.39
N GLY A 295 26.92 6.98 5.35
CA GLY A 295 28.32 6.60 5.37
C GLY A 295 28.68 5.60 4.27
N TYR A 296 29.92 5.12 4.35
CA TYR A 296 30.49 4.11 3.45
C TYR A 296 30.74 2.82 4.23
N GLN A 297 30.87 1.71 3.50
CA GLN A 297 30.92 0.35 4.04
C GLN A 297 31.84 0.18 5.27
N PRO A 298 31.42 -0.57 6.32
CA PRO A 298 30.13 -1.26 6.42
C PRO A 298 28.98 -0.29 6.71
N ILE A 299 27.94 -0.34 5.89
CA ILE A 299 26.69 0.40 6.14
C ILE A 299 25.91 -0.33 7.23
N GLU A 300 25.37 0.41 8.19
CA GLU A 300 24.55 -0.15 9.25
C GLU A 300 23.06 -0.01 8.92
N TYR A 301 22.28 -1.03 9.29
CA TYR A 301 20.84 -1.05 9.08
C TYR A 301 20.12 -1.37 10.38
N TYR A 302 18.98 -0.72 10.59
CA TYR A 302 18.24 -0.82 11.83
C TYR A 302 16.75 -0.90 11.58
N LEU A 303 16.07 -1.70 12.39
CA LEU A 303 14.63 -1.72 12.47
C LEU A 303 14.20 -1.10 13.80
N TYR A 304 13.41 -0.04 13.72
CA TYR A 304 12.89 0.70 14.86
C TYR A 304 11.37 0.59 14.94
N GLN A 305 10.86 0.77 16.16
CA GLN A 305 9.44 0.90 16.47
C GLN A 305 9.22 2.14 17.34
N PHE A 306 8.14 2.87 17.08
CA PHE A 306 7.64 3.96 17.92
C PHE A 306 6.21 3.70 18.39
N ASP A 307 5.82 4.34 19.49
CA ASP A 307 4.42 4.45 19.87
C ASP A 307 3.74 5.61 19.12
N ALA A 308 2.90 5.27 18.15
CA ALA A 308 2.22 6.23 17.30
C ALA A 308 0.97 6.85 17.94
N LEU A 309 0.59 6.48 19.16
CA LEU A 309 -0.47 7.15 19.92
C LEU A 309 0.00 8.45 20.57
N LEU A 310 1.31 8.59 20.79
CA LEU A 310 1.90 9.76 21.41
C LEU A 310 1.81 10.99 20.48
N THR A 311 1.43 12.11 21.08
CA THR A 311 1.21 13.40 20.40
C THR A 311 2.19 14.47 20.86
N ASP A 312 2.79 14.30 22.04
CA ASP A 312 3.93 15.10 22.49
C ASP A 312 5.22 14.63 21.79
N SER A 313 6.01 15.56 21.28
CA SER A 313 7.20 15.24 20.49
C SER A 313 8.30 14.57 21.31
N ALA A 314 8.47 14.96 22.58
CA ALA A 314 9.51 14.39 23.44
C ALA A 314 9.14 12.95 23.84
N ALA A 315 7.91 12.73 24.29
CA ALA A 315 7.40 11.40 24.60
C ALA A 315 7.43 10.48 23.36
N PHE A 316 7.06 11.00 22.18
CA PHE A 316 7.15 10.23 20.94
C PHE A 316 8.58 9.80 20.64
N ALA A 317 9.56 10.72 20.71
CA ALA A 317 10.96 10.40 20.49
C ALA A 317 11.52 9.40 21.51
N GLU A 318 11.15 9.55 22.79
CA GLU A 318 11.53 8.62 23.87
C GLU A 318 10.90 7.23 23.73
N SER A 319 9.82 7.09 22.95
CA SER A 319 9.18 5.78 22.70
C SER A 319 9.95 4.90 21.70
N LEU A 320 11.05 5.40 21.13
CA LEU A 320 11.89 4.69 20.18
C LEU A 320 12.45 3.40 20.78
N VAL A 321 12.13 2.27 20.15
CA VAL A 321 12.71 0.97 20.46
C VAL A 321 13.44 0.42 19.25
N GLN A 322 14.72 0.07 19.41
CA GLN A 322 15.44 -0.72 18.41
C GLN A 322 14.96 -2.17 18.46
N VAL A 323 14.18 -2.57 17.46
CA VAL A 323 13.68 -3.95 17.30
C VAL A 323 14.82 -4.87 16.86
N SER A 324 15.64 -4.45 15.90
CA SER A 324 16.78 -5.23 15.44
C SER A 324 17.88 -4.34 14.83
N LYS A 325 19.13 -4.83 14.86
CA LYS A 325 20.19 -4.38 13.96
C LYS A 325 20.22 -5.39 12.80
N CYS A 326 19.87 -4.92 11.61
CA CYS A 326 19.67 -5.76 10.43
C CYS A 326 20.94 -5.81 9.57
N ASN A 327 21.03 -6.82 8.70
CA ASN A 327 22.11 -6.93 7.71
C ASN A 327 21.78 -6.22 6.38
N TYR A 328 20.59 -5.66 6.27
CA TYR A 328 20.04 -5.04 5.06
C TYR A 328 19.04 -3.93 5.42
N TYR A 329 18.83 -3.03 4.46
CA TYR A 329 17.72 -2.08 4.44
C TYR A 329 16.47 -2.76 3.88
N GLY A 330 15.27 -2.45 4.37
CA GLY A 330 14.06 -3.10 3.86
C GLY A 330 12.91 -2.15 3.61
N VAL A 331 12.26 -2.28 2.46
CA VAL A 331 10.97 -1.64 2.21
C VAL A 331 9.90 -2.39 2.96
N LEU A 332 9.17 -1.67 3.80
CA LEU A 332 8.10 -2.17 4.66
C LEU A 332 6.76 -2.08 3.95
N ALA A 333 5.97 -3.16 3.98
CA ALA A 333 4.56 -3.12 3.58
C ALA A 333 3.68 -3.99 4.50
N LEU A 334 2.45 -3.54 4.69
CA LEU A 334 1.45 -4.20 5.52
C LEU A 334 0.71 -5.27 4.70
N GLY A 335 0.84 -6.53 5.11
CA GLY A 335 0.10 -7.66 4.56
C GLY A 335 -1.37 -7.66 4.96
N LYS A 336 -2.21 -8.33 4.18
CA LYS A 336 -3.65 -8.49 4.51
C LYS A 336 -3.88 -9.28 5.81
N ASP A 337 -2.87 -10.03 6.23
CA ASP A 337 -2.84 -10.84 7.45
C ASP A 337 -2.42 -10.03 8.68
N SER A 338 -2.37 -8.69 8.56
CA SER A 338 -1.96 -7.76 9.62
C SER A 338 -0.49 -7.91 10.06
N LYS A 339 0.34 -8.61 9.28
CA LYS A 339 1.80 -8.65 9.47
C LYS A 339 2.48 -7.58 8.63
N ILE A 340 3.71 -7.22 8.99
CA ILE A 340 4.53 -6.32 8.16
C ILE A 340 5.66 -7.14 7.54
N TYR A 341 5.84 -6.98 6.23
CA TYR A 341 6.84 -7.65 5.42
C TYR A 341 7.93 -6.65 5.05
N LEU A 342 9.20 -7.08 5.06
CA LEU A 342 10.34 -6.28 4.65
C LEU A 342 11.08 -6.96 3.50
N THR A 343 11.39 -6.18 2.46
CA THR A 343 12.45 -6.59 1.53
C THR A 343 13.80 -6.58 2.24
N GLU A 344 14.76 -7.26 1.63
CA GLU A 344 16.12 -7.28 2.11
C GLU A 344 16.98 -6.67 1.01
N ARG A 345 17.34 -5.39 1.10
CA ARG A 345 18.31 -4.76 0.22
C ARG A 345 19.66 -4.66 0.93
N ASN A 346 20.64 -5.37 0.39
CA ASN A 346 22.03 -5.19 0.77
C ASN A 346 22.70 -4.26 -0.25
N ASP A 347 23.35 -3.20 0.23
CA ASP A 347 24.09 -2.26 -0.61
C ASP A 347 25.54 -2.72 -0.91
N ASP A 348 25.83 -4.01 -0.75
CA ASP A 348 27.08 -4.60 -1.21
C ASP A 348 27.12 -4.60 -2.75
N LEU A 349 28.19 -4.03 -3.30
CA LEU A 349 28.41 -3.81 -4.73
C LEU A 349 28.59 -5.12 -5.53
N PHE A 350 28.76 -6.27 -4.86
CA PHE A 350 29.14 -7.53 -5.50
C PHE A 350 28.06 -8.62 -5.45
N THR A 351 27.05 -8.51 -4.59
CA THR A 351 26.08 -9.57 -4.35
C THR A 351 24.70 -9.02 -3.98
N PHE A 352 23.87 -8.69 -4.98
CA PHE A 352 22.43 -8.42 -4.79
C PHE A 352 21.63 -9.71 -4.45
N HIS A 353 22.23 -10.69 -3.78
CA HIS A 353 21.65 -12.03 -3.55
C HIS A 353 20.68 -12.06 -2.37
N ASN A 354 19.77 -11.10 -2.32
CA ASN A 354 18.76 -11.07 -1.29
C ASN A 354 17.49 -11.70 -1.82
N ASP A 355 17.44 -13.02 -1.65
CA ASP A 355 16.40 -13.90 -2.12
C ASP A 355 15.42 -14.26 -1.00
N SER A 356 15.13 -13.30 -0.11
CA SER A 356 14.24 -13.56 0.99
C SER A 356 13.44 -12.33 1.42
N ILE A 357 12.37 -12.57 2.18
CA ILE A 357 11.51 -11.55 2.79
C ILE A 357 11.48 -11.80 4.30
N SER A 358 11.70 -10.72 5.05
CA SER A 358 11.59 -10.70 6.50
C SER A 358 10.19 -10.34 6.97
N ILE A 359 9.83 -10.79 8.17
CA ILE A 359 8.46 -10.61 8.71
C ILE A 359 8.51 -10.08 10.14
N ILE A 360 7.65 -9.09 10.41
CA ILE A 360 7.21 -8.74 11.77
C ILE A 360 5.86 -9.43 11.99
N HIS A 361 5.84 -10.50 12.79
CA HIS A 361 4.65 -11.35 12.93
C HIS A 361 3.54 -10.72 13.78
N ASN A 362 3.90 -9.89 14.76
CA ASN A 362 2.94 -9.28 15.67
C ASN A 362 3.12 -7.75 15.74
N PRO A 363 2.80 -6.98 14.68
CA PRO A 363 3.10 -5.54 14.61
C PRO A 363 2.46 -4.66 15.69
N GLU A 364 1.45 -5.18 16.39
CA GLU A 364 0.78 -4.44 17.48
C GLU A 364 1.50 -4.59 18.83
N LEU A 365 2.44 -5.54 18.96
CA LEU A 365 3.15 -5.79 20.22
C LEU A 365 4.45 -4.96 20.33
N PRO A 366 4.82 -4.51 21.54
CA PRO A 366 5.95 -3.62 21.73
C PRO A 366 7.30 -4.34 21.64
N GLY A 367 8.30 -3.66 21.05
CA GLY A 367 9.69 -4.07 21.00
C GLY A 367 9.89 -5.49 20.48
N LYS A 368 10.69 -6.29 21.19
CA LYS A 368 10.99 -7.68 20.80
C LYS A 368 9.76 -8.59 20.75
N PHE A 369 8.66 -8.24 21.44
CA PHE A 369 7.41 -9.03 21.39
C PHE A 369 6.71 -8.93 20.04
N CYS A 370 7.10 -8.00 19.16
CA CYS A 370 6.63 -7.98 17.78
C CYS A 370 7.05 -9.21 16.96
N ASN A 371 7.98 -10.02 17.48
CA ASN A 371 8.46 -11.26 16.88
C ASN A 371 8.96 -11.02 15.44
N PHE A 372 9.99 -10.20 15.32
CA PHE A 372 10.69 -10.00 14.06
C PHE A 372 11.50 -11.26 13.70
N GLU A 373 11.27 -11.78 12.50
CA GLU A 373 11.97 -12.92 11.92
C GLU A 373 12.69 -12.46 10.65
N GLU A 374 14.02 -12.50 10.71
CA GLU A 374 14.91 -12.22 9.59
C GLU A 374 14.88 -13.39 8.59
N SER A 375 14.81 -13.07 7.29
CA SER A 375 14.80 -14.02 6.17
C SER A 375 13.77 -15.15 6.27
N ALA A 376 12.56 -14.81 6.73
CA ALA A 376 11.48 -15.75 7.03
C ALA A 376 10.91 -16.49 5.81
N ILE A 377 10.87 -15.86 4.64
CA ILE A 377 10.38 -16.48 3.39
C ILE A 377 11.49 -16.47 2.35
N SER A 378 11.93 -17.65 1.91
CA SER A 378 12.83 -17.78 0.76
C SER A 378 12.09 -17.57 -0.56
N LEU A 379 12.65 -16.73 -1.41
CA LEU A 379 12.23 -16.42 -2.78
C LEU A 379 12.91 -17.33 -3.82
N GLN A 380 13.54 -18.42 -3.38
CA GLN A 380 14.08 -19.48 -4.24
C GLN A 380 15.07 -18.92 -5.29
N GLY A 381 15.98 -18.03 -4.86
CA GLY A 381 16.97 -17.39 -5.72
C GLY A 381 16.48 -16.18 -6.52
N ARG A 382 15.21 -15.75 -6.39
CA ARG A 382 14.71 -14.50 -6.98
C ARG A 382 14.97 -13.31 -6.07
N GLN A 383 15.36 -12.18 -6.62
CA GLN A 383 15.69 -10.99 -5.84
C GLN A 383 14.44 -10.19 -5.47
N CYS A 384 14.31 -9.79 -4.19
CA CYS A 384 13.19 -8.97 -3.72
C CYS A 384 13.24 -7.50 -4.19
N ARG A 385 14.44 -6.96 -4.45
CA ARG A 385 14.70 -5.54 -4.81
C ARG A 385 14.07 -4.54 -3.82
N ASP A 386 13.84 -3.30 -4.28
CA ASP A 386 13.64 -2.14 -3.42
C ASP A 386 12.19 -1.65 -3.45
N GLY A 387 11.22 -2.56 -3.47
CA GLY A 387 9.82 -2.14 -3.47
C GLY A 387 8.84 -3.26 -3.20
N LEU A 388 7.79 -2.91 -2.47
CA LEU A 388 6.61 -3.74 -2.28
C LEU A 388 5.38 -2.98 -2.80
N PRO A 389 4.33 -3.69 -3.21
CA PRO A 389 3.12 -3.04 -3.66
C PRO A 389 2.38 -2.34 -2.51
N HIS A 390 1.79 -1.19 -2.82
CA HIS A 390 0.87 -0.48 -1.95
C HIS A 390 -0.54 -0.55 -2.53
N PHE A 391 -1.51 -0.59 -1.63
CA PHE A 391 -2.90 -0.75 -2.00
C PHE A 391 -3.75 0.36 -1.41
N LEU A 392 -4.86 0.65 -2.07
CA LEU A 392 -5.84 1.59 -1.54
C LEU A 392 -6.48 1.00 -0.28
N GLN A 393 -6.56 1.83 0.76
CA GLN A 393 -7.19 1.51 2.03
C GLN A 393 -8.54 0.81 1.84
N ARG A 394 -8.76 -0.18 2.71
CA ARG A 394 -10.00 -0.95 2.76
C ARG A 394 -10.77 -0.64 4.04
N TYR A 395 -12.09 -0.69 3.93
CA TYR A 395 -12.98 -0.72 5.08
C TYR A 395 -13.52 -2.15 5.22
N PHE A 396 -13.10 -2.84 6.28
CA PHE A 396 -13.60 -4.15 6.64
C PHE A 396 -14.92 -3.98 7.34
N ALA A 397 -16.02 -4.47 6.77
CA ALA A 397 -17.25 -4.64 7.52
C ALA A 397 -17.13 -5.93 8.35
N TYR A 398 -16.81 -5.78 9.63
CA TYR A 398 -16.97 -6.84 10.62
C TYR A 398 -18.44 -6.92 11.00
N ILE A 399 -19.03 -8.09 10.83
CA ILE A 399 -20.36 -8.36 11.35
C ILE A 399 -20.17 -8.98 12.73
N ASN A 400 -20.34 -8.17 13.77
CA ASN A 400 -20.47 -8.70 15.12
C ASN A 400 -21.88 -9.27 15.27
N HIS A 401 -21.98 -10.46 15.83
CA HIS A 401 -23.27 -11.05 16.20
C HIS A 401 -23.32 -11.28 17.70
N THR A 402 -24.46 -10.98 18.32
CA THR A 402 -24.75 -11.31 19.71
C THR A 402 -26.02 -12.15 19.77
N GLY A 403 -25.97 -13.24 20.57
CA GLY A 403 -27.04 -14.24 20.69
C GLY A 403 -26.51 -15.65 20.45
N TYR A 404 -26.44 -16.47 21.50
CA TYR A 404 -25.77 -17.78 21.49
C TYR A 404 -26.74 -18.97 21.59
N CYS A 405 -28.05 -18.73 21.70
CA CYS A 405 -29.03 -19.77 22.02
C CYS A 405 -30.22 -19.79 21.05
N GLN A 406 -30.75 -20.99 20.81
CA GLN A 406 -31.90 -21.23 19.95
C GLN A 406 -33.14 -20.46 20.47
N GLY A 407 -33.73 -19.61 19.61
CA GLY A 407 -34.93 -18.83 19.93
C GLY A 407 -34.69 -17.42 20.47
N MET A 408 -33.43 -17.02 20.70
CA MET A 408 -33.08 -15.65 21.05
C MET A 408 -32.94 -14.78 19.78
N PRO A 409 -33.33 -13.50 19.82
CA PRO A 409 -33.01 -12.55 18.75
C PRO A 409 -31.49 -12.47 18.57
N VAL A 410 -31.02 -12.62 17.33
CA VAL A 410 -29.63 -12.38 16.96
C VAL A 410 -29.53 -10.96 16.43
N THR A 411 -28.65 -10.15 17.02
CA THR A 411 -28.38 -8.79 16.54
C THR A 411 -27.11 -8.80 15.72
N PHE A 412 -27.16 -8.19 14.53
CA PHE A 412 -25.99 -7.98 13.68
C PHE A 412 -25.62 -6.51 13.71
N GLU A 413 -24.38 -6.21 14.10
CA GLU A 413 -23.83 -4.85 14.07
C GLU A 413 -22.70 -4.80 13.04
N PRO A 414 -22.85 -4.03 11.95
CA PRO A 414 -21.77 -3.79 11.01
C PRO A 414 -20.79 -2.78 11.59
N ASN A 415 -19.56 -3.20 11.87
CA ASN A 415 -18.45 -2.32 12.20
C ASN A 415 -17.54 -2.19 11.00
N THR A 416 -17.35 -0.99 10.46
CA THR A 416 -16.33 -0.75 9.42
C THR A 416 -14.98 -0.48 10.09
N TRP A 417 -13.90 -1.15 9.67
CA TRP A 417 -12.54 -0.89 10.14
C TRP A 417 -11.60 -0.55 8.98
N PRO A 418 -10.72 0.46 9.08
CA PRO A 418 -10.57 1.35 10.23
C PRO A 418 -11.84 2.18 10.43
N PRO A 419 -12.17 2.53 11.69
CA PRO A 419 -13.43 3.14 12.08
C PRO A 419 -13.58 4.54 11.50
#